data_AF-A0A7R8XD86-F1
#
_entry.id   AF-A0A7R8XD86-F1
#
_cell.length_a   1.000
_cell.length_b   1.000
_cell.length_c   1.000
_cell.angle_alpha   90.00
_cell.angle_beta   90.00
_cell.angle_gamma   90.00
#
_symmetry.space_group_name_H-M   'P 1'
#
loop_
_entity.id
_entity.type
_entity.pdbx_description
1 polymer ?
#
loop_
_entity_poly.entity_id
_entity_poly.type
_entity_poly.pdbx_seq_one_letter_code
_entity_poly.pdbx_strand_id
1 'polypeptide(L)'
;MSGDQNSLPWLLHPTSPEVKNWMREEARKCLEARDMQGAAKAAANIHSLSFRSKHINQSRQKFLKENDSIRNSLTKAEELGVPYKDDIMEFAWEGDIIEKLKESIEPDWTVVQLTVLSNPVMDGDEREPQLLLTRISHNAPPLVLHIPSPTHKGKPLLFSKKWQKLQETNMVINSSNSTRDKHTEKLKKEICFDLNIMLRDMEEVWLDSWMGVFLLGKPLDRRLAVQVKAMENFLSKPLHTLNSKGLHEIFHQLLWAADSLTKESLTKAISAILGSSEVDGAVDQLLYRIDQMKDRLPKAAQFQSVARGPVILVLDEIVQALPWESIPMLKEQPICRAPCLHYIALRGSQHYTINSAKAYYLINPSRKFCLTAGIKKMLWVEEYVKNGVFRPFTKEEKEEIYCLLLRC
;
A
#
# COMPACT_ATOMS: atom_id res chain seq x y z
N MET A 1 -23.59 37.38 -26.34
CA MET A 1 -23.07 37.48 -24.96
C MET A 1 -23.75 36.41 -24.12
N SER A 2 -23.27 35.18 -24.22
CA SER A 2 -23.72 34.02 -23.45
C SER A 2 -22.62 33.72 -22.43
N GLY A 3 -22.99 33.73 -21.16
CA GLY A 3 -22.06 33.60 -20.04
C GLY A 3 -21.45 32.21 -19.93
N ASP A 4 -20.13 32.15 -20.03
CA ASP A 4 -19.32 31.09 -19.47
C ASP A 4 -19.30 31.23 -17.94
N GLN A 5 -20.30 30.67 -17.29
CA GLN A 5 -20.20 30.25 -15.90
C GLN A 5 -19.90 28.75 -15.92
N ASN A 6 -18.62 28.32 -15.88
CA ASN A 6 -18.17 27.00 -15.36
C ASN A 6 -16.68 26.67 -15.56
N SER A 7 -15.76 27.60 -15.29
CA SER A 7 -14.37 27.21 -15.00
C SER A 7 -13.79 28.11 -13.93
N LEU A 8 -13.87 27.64 -12.69
CA LEU A 8 -13.20 28.28 -11.56
C LEU A 8 -11.66 28.12 -11.74
N PRO A 9 -10.87 29.20 -11.85
CA PRO A 9 -9.46 29.16 -12.28
C PRO A 9 -8.45 28.52 -11.32
N TRP A 10 -8.87 28.01 -10.16
CA TRP A 10 -8.01 27.84 -8.98
C TRP A 10 -7.87 26.42 -8.45
N LEU A 11 -8.13 25.43 -9.30
CA LEU A 11 -7.80 24.02 -9.02
C LEU A 11 -6.64 23.63 -9.93
N LEU A 12 -5.44 23.52 -9.37
CA LEU A 12 -4.40 22.77 -10.04
C LEU A 12 -4.87 21.32 -10.11
N HIS A 13 -5.47 20.96 -11.24
CA HIS A 13 -5.85 19.58 -11.52
C HIS A 13 -4.58 18.71 -11.36
N PRO A 14 -4.66 17.47 -10.85
CA PRO A 14 -3.49 16.60 -10.69
C PRO A 14 -2.69 16.40 -11.99
N THR A 15 -3.32 16.66 -13.14
CA THR A 15 -2.71 16.58 -14.46
C THR A 15 -2.14 17.89 -14.99
N SER A 16 -2.28 19.00 -14.24
CA SER A 16 -1.74 20.31 -14.59
C SER A 16 -0.21 20.26 -14.71
N PRO A 17 0.40 21.02 -15.64
CA PRO A 17 1.85 21.07 -15.79
C PRO A 17 2.58 21.44 -14.49
N GLU A 18 2.02 22.36 -13.71
CA GLU A 18 2.59 22.83 -12.45
C GLU A 18 2.65 21.72 -11.40
N VAL A 19 1.57 20.95 -11.23
CA VAL A 19 1.53 19.81 -10.30
C VAL A 19 2.50 18.72 -10.75
N LYS A 20 2.57 18.44 -12.05
CA LYS A 20 3.53 17.47 -12.59
C LYS A 20 4.97 17.89 -12.32
N ASN A 21 5.29 19.17 -12.52
CA ASN A 21 6.64 19.69 -12.24
C ASN A 21 6.97 19.61 -10.74
N TRP A 22 6.01 19.94 -9.88
CA TRP A 22 6.17 19.79 -8.43
C TRP A 22 6.36 18.32 -8.02
N MET A 23 5.57 17.39 -8.56
CA MET A 23 5.73 15.95 -8.30
C MET A 23 7.10 15.44 -8.72
N ARG A 24 7.63 15.90 -9.87
CA ARG A 24 8.99 15.56 -10.31
C ARG A 24 10.05 16.09 -9.35
N GLU A 25 9.87 17.33 -8.88
CA GLU A 25 10.79 17.94 -7.93
C GLU A 25 10.78 17.23 -6.57
N GLU A 26 9.61 16.85 -6.05
CA GLU A 26 9.52 16.05 -4.83
C GLU A 26 10.06 14.63 -5.02
N ALA A 27 9.83 13.98 -6.16
CA ALA A 27 10.43 12.70 -6.48
C ALA A 27 11.98 12.80 -6.54
N ARG A 28 12.51 13.91 -7.07
CA ARG A 28 13.95 14.21 -7.07
C ARG A 28 14.46 14.37 -5.64
N LYS A 29 13.74 15.09 -4.77
CA LYS A 29 14.06 15.20 -3.34
C LYS A 29 14.07 13.83 -2.65
N CYS A 30 13.18 12.91 -3.01
CA CYS A 30 13.21 11.53 -2.47
C CYS A 30 14.52 10.82 -2.80
N LEU A 31 14.99 10.93 -4.05
CA LEU A 31 16.19 10.25 -4.54
C LEU A 31 17.48 10.88 -4.04
N GLU A 32 17.48 12.20 -3.83
CA GLU A 32 18.66 12.96 -3.37
C GLU A 32 18.74 13.15 -1.85
N ALA A 33 17.71 12.70 -1.11
CA ALA A 33 17.67 12.85 0.33
C ALA A 33 18.87 12.15 0.99
N ARG A 34 19.55 12.89 1.89
CA ARG A 34 20.71 12.38 2.64
C ARG A 34 20.32 11.48 3.81
N ASP A 35 19.05 11.52 4.21
CA ASP A 35 18.50 10.73 5.29
C ASP A 35 17.14 10.13 4.91
N MET A 36 16.78 9.02 5.56
CA MET A 36 15.56 8.27 5.24
C MET A 36 14.28 9.00 5.67
N GLN A 37 14.35 9.93 6.63
CA GLN A 37 13.19 10.68 7.09
C GLN A 37 12.75 11.69 6.03
N GLY A 38 13.70 12.45 5.48
CA GLY A 38 13.48 13.37 4.37
C GLY A 38 12.95 12.66 3.13
N ALA A 39 13.52 11.49 2.80
CA ALA A 39 13.05 10.65 1.70
C ALA A 39 11.59 10.19 1.91
N ALA A 40 11.26 9.71 3.11
CA ALA A 40 9.91 9.25 3.45
C ALA A 40 8.90 10.39 3.43
N LYS A 41 9.27 11.58 3.90
CA LYS A 41 8.42 12.79 3.86
C LYS A 41 8.12 13.21 2.42
N ALA A 42 9.14 13.30 1.58
CA ALA A 42 8.96 13.64 0.17
C ALA A 42 8.09 12.58 -0.55
N ALA A 43 8.28 11.29 -0.23
CA ALA A 43 7.45 10.21 -0.75
C ALA A 43 5.98 10.36 -0.32
N ALA A 44 5.72 10.68 0.95
CA ALA A 44 4.38 10.94 1.47
C ALA A 44 3.66 12.07 0.71
N ASN A 45 4.43 13.09 0.33
CA ASN A 45 3.93 14.30 -0.34
C ASN A 45 3.57 14.07 -1.82
N ILE A 46 4.18 13.14 -2.53
CA ILE A 46 3.82 12.89 -3.94
C ILE A 46 2.60 11.96 -4.09
N HIS A 47 2.20 11.27 -3.02
CA HIS A 47 1.16 10.24 -3.09
C HIS A 47 -0.28 10.81 -3.07
N SER A 48 -1.18 10.18 -3.84
CA SER A 48 -2.65 10.38 -3.78
C SER A 48 -3.12 11.85 -3.80
N LEU A 49 -2.52 12.69 -4.66
CA LEU A 49 -2.89 14.11 -4.78
C LEU A 49 -4.37 14.33 -5.15
N SER A 50 -4.92 13.48 -6.03
CA SER A 50 -6.34 13.53 -6.44
C SER A 50 -7.28 13.30 -5.25
N PHE A 51 -6.99 12.27 -4.44
CA PHE A 51 -7.74 11.96 -3.23
C PHE A 51 -7.65 13.11 -2.21
N ARG A 52 -6.43 13.62 -1.96
CA ARG A 52 -6.19 14.73 -1.04
C ARG A 52 -6.92 16.01 -1.45
N SER A 53 -6.82 16.38 -2.72
CA SER A 53 -7.52 17.54 -3.29
C SER A 53 -9.04 17.42 -3.12
N LYS A 54 -9.59 16.22 -3.36
CA LYS A 54 -11.03 15.96 -3.17
C LYS A 54 -11.45 16.13 -1.71
N HIS A 55 -10.68 15.61 -0.77
CA HIS A 55 -10.98 15.70 0.66
C HIS A 55 -10.94 17.15 1.18
N ILE A 56 -9.94 17.92 0.75
CA ILE A 56 -9.82 19.36 1.08
C ILE A 56 -11.05 20.11 0.55
N ASN A 57 -11.43 19.86 -0.70
CA ASN A 57 -12.61 20.48 -1.30
C ASN A 57 -13.90 20.13 -0.56
N GLN A 58 -14.09 18.87 -0.16
CA GLN A 58 -15.26 18.44 0.61
C GLN A 58 -15.31 19.13 1.99
N SER A 59 -14.18 19.20 2.69
CA SER A 59 -14.07 19.87 3.99
C SER A 59 -14.37 21.37 3.87
N ARG A 60 -13.85 22.03 2.83
CA ARG A 60 -14.14 23.44 2.53
C ARG A 60 -15.60 23.67 2.20
N GLN A 61 -16.21 22.82 1.36
CA GLN A 61 -17.64 22.93 1.05
C GLN A 61 -18.51 22.75 2.28
N LYS A 62 -18.13 21.86 3.20
CA LYS A 62 -18.82 21.70 4.49
C LYS A 62 -18.69 22.96 5.34
N PHE A 63 -17.48 23.48 5.52
CA PHE A 63 -17.24 24.73 6.26
C PHE A 63 -18.04 25.91 5.70
N LEU A 64 -18.08 26.06 4.36
CA LEU A 64 -18.83 27.13 3.70
C LEU A 64 -20.36 26.98 3.85
N LYS A 65 -20.87 25.75 3.94
CA LYS A 65 -22.29 25.48 4.22
C LYS A 65 -22.65 25.74 5.68
N GLU A 66 -21.73 25.46 6.61
CA GLU A 66 -21.93 25.69 8.04
C GLU A 66 -21.80 27.19 8.40
N ASN A 67 -21.12 27.98 7.57
CA ASN A 67 -20.89 29.42 7.76
C ASN A 67 -21.51 30.25 6.63
N ASP A 68 -22.84 30.21 6.49
CA ASP A 68 -23.58 30.93 5.44
C ASP A 68 -23.31 32.45 5.40
N SER A 69 -22.93 33.07 6.52
CA SER A 69 -22.51 34.49 6.59
C SER A 69 -21.19 34.76 5.85
N ILE A 70 -20.26 33.79 5.82
CA ILE A 70 -18.96 33.90 5.16
C ILE A 70 -19.11 33.65 3.66
N ARG A 71 -20.05 32.78 3.28
CA ARG A 71 -20.37 32.47 1.88
C ARG A 71 -20.76 33.69 1.05
N ASN A 72 -21.47 34.65 1.66
CA ASN A 72 -21.87 35.90 1.01
C ASN A 72 -20.78 36.99 1.05
N SER A 73 -19.70 36.78 1.82
CA SER A 73 -18.61 37.73 2.02
C SER A 73 -17.31 37.32 1.30
N LEU A 74 -17.37 36.30 0.43
CA LEU A 74 -16.21 35.64 -0.17
C LEU A 74 -15.32 36.54 -1.05
N THR A 75 -15.82 37.69 -1.53
CA THR A 75 -14.98 38.73 -2.15
C THR A 75 -14.02 39.42 -1.18
N LYS A 76 -14.17 39.23 0.15
CA LYS A 76 -13.27 39.71 1.21
C LYS A 76 -12.44 38.61 1.88
N ALA A 77 -12.72 37.33 1.61
CA ALA A 77 -11.93 36.23 2.15
C ALA A 77 -10.53 36.13 1.52
N GLU A 78 -10.34 36.76 0.35
CA GLU A 78 -9.03 36.95 -0.29
C GLU A 78 -8.10 37.84 0.54
N GLU A 79 -8.64 38.75 1.39
CA GLU A 79 -7.86 39.62 2.28
C GLU A 79 -7.55 38.97 3.65
N LEU A 80 -8.21 37.86 3.99
CA LEU A 80 -8.12 37.20 5.32
C LEU A 80 -7.20 35.96 5.35
N GLY A 81 -6.41 35.72 4.31
CA GLY A 81 -5.35 34.71 4.36
C GLY A 81 -5.86 33.27 4.44
N VAL A 82 -6.93 32.92 3.72
CA VAL A 82 -7.36 31.52 3.60
C VAL A 82 -6.36 30.78 2.69
N PRO A 83 -5.71 29.72 3.17
CA PRO A 83 -4.46 29.21 2.60
C PRO A 83 -4.67 28.53 1.24
N TYR A 84 -3.86 28.93 0.25
CA TYR A 84 -4.26 28.86 -1.16
C TYR A 84 -3.34 28.03 -2.07
N LYS A 85 -2.28 27.40 -1.55
CA LYS A 85 -1.39 26.55 -2.36
C LYS A 85 -0.57 25.61 -1.50
N ASP A 86 -0.03 26.12 -0.41
CA ASP A 86 0.80 25.36 0.50
C ASP A 86 -0.02 24.25 1.19
N ASP A 87 -1.26 24.53 1.63
CA ASP A 87 -2.16 23.57 2.28
C ASP A 87 -2.69 22.40 1.41
N ILE A 88 -2.65 22.55 0.09
CA ILE A 88 -3.07 21.49 -0.85
C ILE A 88 -1.88 20.60 -1.21
N MET A 89 -0.68 21.18 -1.30
CA MET A 89 0.54 20.48 -1.70
C MET A 89 1.27 19.85 -0.51
N GLU A 90 1.35 20.58 0.60
CA GLU A 90 1.60 20.07 1.94
C GLU A 90 0.24 20.06 2.61
N PHE A 91 -0.32 18.91 2.96
CA PHE A 91 -1.46 18.91 3.89
C PHE A 91 -0.99 19.71 5.10
N ALA A 92 -1.47 20.94 5.30
CA ALA A 92 -0.83 21.92 6.18
C ALA A 92 -0.92 21.42 7.62
N TRP A 93 0.09 20.68 7.97
CA TRP A 93 0.28 20.06 9.25
C TRP A 93 1.45 20.80 9.83
N GLU A 94 1.21 21.52 10.92
CA GLU A 94 2.31 21.92 11.80
C GLU A 94 2.98 20.64 12.29
N GLY A 95 4.13 20.27 11.73
CA GLY A 95 4.95 19.13 12.16
C GLY A 95 5.25 18.08 11.08
N ASP A 96 6.01 17.06 11.48
CA ASP A 96 6.44 15.96 10.61
C ASP A 96 5.31 14.92 10.46
N ILE A 97 4.82 14.73 9.23
CA ILE A 97 3.78 13.73 8.88
C ILE A 97 4.19 12.31 9.30
N ILE A 98 5.47 11.98 9.24
CA ILE A 98 5.96 10.65 9.59
C ILE A 98 5.85 10.43 11.10
N GLU A 99 6.19 11.44 11.90
CA GLU A 99 6.08 11.34 13.36
C GLU A 99 4.62 11.29 13.81
N LYS A 100 3.76 12.15 13.25
CA LYS A 100 2.31 12.09 13.52
C LYS A 100 1.70 10.75 13.09
N LEU A 101 2.15 10.19 11.98
CA LEU A 101 1.71 8.85 11.56
C LEU A 101 2.15 7.80 12.58
N LYS A 102 3.39 7.83 13.06
CA LYS A 102 3.88 6.91 14.09
C LYS A 102 3.06 7.02 15.37
N GLU A 103 2.73 8.23 15.81
CA GLU A 103 1.86 8.48 16.97
C GLU A 103 0.43 7.94 16.77
N SER A 104 -0.05 7.90 15.53
CA SER A 104 -1.43 7.52 15.20
C SER A 104 -1.63 6.02 14.97
N ILE A 105 -0.57 5.25 14.73
CA ILE A 105 -0.65 3.81 14.48
C ILE A 105 -0.27 3.00 15.73
N GLU A 106 -0.86 1.82 15.87
CA GLU A 106 -0.52 0.89 16.94
C GLU A 106 0.96 0.45 16.88
N PRO A 107 1.63 0.18 18.02
CA PRO A 107 3.05 -0.14 18.07
C PRO A 107 3.48 -1.39 17.30
N ASP A 108 2.53 -2.26 16.99
CA ASP A 108 2.74 -3.52 16.26
C ASP A 108 2.30 -3.43 14.78
N TRP A 109 1.74 -2.30 14.36
CA TRP A 109 1.35 -2.08 12.97
C TRP A 109 2.53 -1.53 12.16
N THR A 110 2.57 -1.91 10.89
CA THR A 110 3.52 -1.37 9.92
C THR A 110 2.75 -0.72 8.78
N VAL A 111 3.17 0.47 8.37
CA VAL A 111 2.66 1.13 7.17
C VAL A 111 3.70 1.02 6.07
N VAL A 112 3.29 0.60 4.88
CA VAL A 112 4.18 0.51 3.72
C VAL A 112 3.58 1.24 2.53
N GLN A 113 4.28 2.27 2.08
CA GLN A 113 3.91 3.04 0.91
C GLN A 113 4.70 2.57 -0.32
N LEU A 114 3.98 2.28 -1.40
CA LEU A 114 4.53 2.01 -2.73
C LEU A 114 4.26 3.23 -3.60
N THR A 115 5.31 3.94 -3.95
CA THR A 115 5.22 5.17 -4.74
C THR A 115 5.84 4.98 -6.11
N VAL A 116 5.20 5.49 -7.15
CA VAL A 116 5.74 5.39 -8.52
C VAL A 116 6.58 6.62 -8.84
N LEU A 117 7.84 6.42 -9.22
CA LEU A 117 8.77 7.52 -9.52
C LEU A 117 8.78 7.94 -11.00
N SER A 118 8.40 7.03 -11.89
CA SER A 118 8.32 7.27 -13.34
C SER A 118 6.95 6.79 -13.82
N ASN A 119 6.21 7.62 -14.56
CA ASN A 119 4.92 7.21 -15.11
C ASN A 119 5.12 6.71 -16.55
N PRO A 120 5.27 5.39 -16.77
CA PRO A 120 5.61 4.85 -18.08
C PRO A 120 4.55 5.18 -19.15
N VAL A 121 3.27 5.32 -18.75
CA VAL A 121 2.18 5.66 -19.67
C VAL A 121 2.33 7.09 -20.22
N MET A 122 2.81 8.02 -19.40
CA MET A 122 3.00 9.41 -19.80
C MET A 122 4.30 9.62 -20.58
N ASP A 123 5.29 8.76 -20.34
CA ASP A 123 6.61 8.83 -20.96
C ASP A 123 6.72 8.01 -22.26
N GLY A 124 5.63 7.33 -22.66
CA GLY A 124 5.63 6.44 -23.83
C GLY A 124 6.52 5.20 -23.65
N ASP A 125 6.82 4.86 -22.40
CA ASP A 125 7.74 3.79 -22.02
C ASP A 125 6.97 2.48 -21.87
N GLU A 126 7.44 1.43 -22.53
CA GLU A 126 6.85 0.10 -22.43
C GLU A 126 7.39 -0.69 -21.23
N ARG A 127 7.80 -0.03 -20.15
CA ARG A 127 8.33 -0.67 -18.93
C ARG A 127 7.36 -0.50 -17.77
N GLU A 128 7.41 -1.41 -16.79
CA GLU A 128 6.73 -1.19 -15.52
C GLU A 128 7.39 -0.06 -14.73
N PRO A 129 6.64 0.65 -13.88
CA PRO A 129 7.17 1.79 -13.15
C PRO A 129 8.28 1.37 -12.18
N GLN A 130 9.22 2.28 -11.97
CA GLN A 130 10.13 2.19 -10.83
C GLN A 130 9.36 2.51 -9.55
N LEU A 131 9.65 1.77 -8.47
CA LEU A 131 8.99 1.93 -7.19
C LEU A 131 9.91 2.55 -6.16
N LEU A 132 9.34 3.37 -5.29
CA LEU A 132 9.93 3.76 -4.03
C LEU A 132 9.12 3.13 -2.90
N LEU A 133 9.73 2.16 -2.23
CA LEU A 133 9.17 1.51 -1.05
C LEU A 133 9.51 2.32 0.19
N THR A 134 8.50 2.72 0.95
CA THR A 134 8.69 3.42 2.23
C THR A 134 8.02 2.62 3.33
N ARG A 135 8.79 2.06 4.26
CA ARG A 135 8.30 1.33 5.44
C ARG A 135 8.36 2.24 6.65
N ILE A 136 7.24 2.37 7.36
CA ILE A 136 7.09 3.19 8.56
C ILE A 136 6.55 2.31 9.68
N SER A 137 7.18 2.40 10.85
CA SER A 137 6.73 1.71 12.06
C SER A 137 6.95 2.60 13.27
N HIS A 138 6.21 2.33 14.35
CA HIS A 138 6.15 3.21 15.53
C HIS A 138 7.52 3.49 16.17
N ASN A 139 8.36 2.46 16.35
CA ASN A 139 9.62 2.53 17.12
C ASN A 139 10.89 2.41 16.26
N ALA A 140 10.80 2.60 14.94
CA ALA A 140 11.96 2.53 14.05
C ALA A 140 12.03 3.76 13.14
N PRO A 141 13.24 4.13 12.66
CA PRO A 141 13.35 5.09 11.57
C PRO A 141 12.60 4.56 10.34
N PRO A 142 12.00 5.44 9.53
CA PRO A 142 11.43 4.99 8.26
C PRO A 142 12.52 4.41 7.38
N LEU A 143 12.20 3.38 6.63
CA LEU A 143 13.09 2.82 5.61
C LEU A 143 12.58 3.24 4.26
N VAL A 144 13.49 3.66 3.39
CA VAL A 144 13.18 4.00 2.01
C VAL A 144 14.12 3.25 1.09
N LEU A 145 13.56 2.60 0.07
CA LEU A 145 14.32 1.86 -0.93
C LEU A 145 13.74 2.09 -2.33
N HIS A 146 14.63 2.36 -3.26
CA HIS A 146 14.32 2.43 -4.68
C HIS A 146 14.41 1.04 -5.31
N ILE A 147 13.35 0.63 -6.00
CA ILE A 147 13.26 -0.62 -6.74
C ILE A 147 13.17 -0.28 -8.23
N PRO A 148 14.11 -0.76 -9.05
CA PRO A 148 14.09 -0.51 -10.48
C PRO A 148 12.93 -1.24 -11.17
N SER A 149 12.68 -0.88 -12.42
CA SER A 149 11.71 -1.58 -13.26
C SER A 149 12.10 -3.06 -13.42
N PRO A 150 11.15 -3.99 -13.27
CA PRO A 150 11.41 -5.42 -13.31
C PRO A 150 11.84 -5.87 -14.71
N THR A 151 12.92 -6.63 -14.77
CA THR A 151 13.40 -7.25 -16.00
C THR A 151 13.74 -8.72 -15.77
N HIS A 152 13.47 -9.57 -16.75
CA HIS A 152 13.86 -10.98 -16.73
C HIS A 152 14.63 -11.30 -18.01
N LYS A 153 15.88 -11.74 -17.88
CA LYS A 153 16.79 -12.02 -19.01
C LYS A 153 16.89 -10.85 -20.00
N GLY A 154 16.99 -9.63 -19.47
CA GLY A 154 17.08 -8.39 -20.25
C GLY A 154 15.78 -7.90 -20.88
N LYS A 155 14.64 -8.57 -20.65
CA LYS A 155 13.33 -8.16 -21.15
C LYS A 155 12.48 -7.55 -20.05
N PRO A 156 11.79 -6.42 -20.29
CA PRO A 156 10.84 -5.86 -19.33
C PRO A 156 9.72 -6.85 -19.00
N LEU A 157 9.39 -6.98 -17.72
CA LEU A 157 8.19 -7.69 -17.28
C LEU A 157 7.05 -6.69 -17.12
N LEU A 158 5.93 -6.92 -17.81
CA LEU A 158 4.78 -6.01 -17.83
C LEU A 158 3.59 -6.56 -17.03
N PHE A 159 3.67 -6.43 -15.70
CA PHE A 159 2.63 -6.85 -14.77
C PHE A 159 1.28 -6.18 -15.01
N SER A 160 1.26 -4.88 -15.27
CA SER A 160 0.04 -4.11 -15.52
C SER A 160 -0.67 -4.62 -16.79
N LYS A 161 0.08 -4.88 -17.88
CA LYS A 161 -0.48 -5.47 -19.11
C LYS A 161 -0.94 -6.92 -18.90
N LYS A 162 -0.14 -7.75 -18.20
CA LYS A 162 -0.52 -9.13 -17.84
C LYS A 162 -1.83 -9.15 -17.04
N TRP A 163 -1.94 -8.29 -16.03
CA TRP A 163 -3.13 -8.17 -15.18
C TRP A 163 -4.35 -7.71 -15.96
N GLN A 164 -4.21 -6.72 -16.83
CA GLN A 164 -5.30 -6.27 -17.71
C GLN A 164 -5.84 -7.43 -18.56
N LYS A 165 -4.96 -8.19 -19.21
CA LYS A 165 -5.36 -9.36 -20.00
C LYS A 165 -6.10 -10.41 -19.17
N LEU A 166 -5.65 -10.67 -17.94
CA LEU A 166 -6.33 -11.59 -17.03
C LEU A 166 -7.73 -11.08 -16.66
N GLN A 167 -7.88 -9.79 -16.41
CA GLN A 167 -9.16 -9.16 -16.11
C GLN A 167 -10.11 -9.21 -17.30
N GLU A 168 -9.64 -8.89 -18.51
CA GLU A 168 -10.43 -8.99 -19.75
C GLU A 168 -10.93 -10.42 -19.97
N THR A 169 -10.05 -11.42 -19.81
CA THR A 169 -10.43 -12.83 -19.94
C THR A 169 -11.46 -13.24 -18.88
N ASN A 170 -11.28 -12.78 -17.64
CA ASN A 170 -12.23 -13.03 -16.55
C ASN A 170 -13.59 -12.36 -16.81
N MET A 171 -13.61 -11.15 -17.40
CA MET A 171 -14.84 -10.47 -17.81
C MET A 171 -15.58 -11.26 -18.88
N VAL A 172 -14.89 -11.77 -19.90
CA VAL A 172 -15.48 -12.62 -20.94
C VAL A 172 -16.13 -13.86 -20.33
N ILE A 173 -15.43 -14.56 -19.42
CA ILE A 173 -15.97 -15.72 -18.70
C ILE A 173 -17.25 -15.35 -17.93
N ASN A 174 -17.23 -14.26 -17.17
CA ASN A 174 -18.36 -13.83 -16.35
C ASN A 174 -19.55 -13.31 -17.18
N SER A 175 -19.31 -12.86 -18.40
CA SER A 175 -20.35 -12.44 -19.35
C SER A 175 -21.02 -13.61 -20.08
N SER A 176 -20.40 -14.80 -20.05
CA SER A 176 -20.94 -15.99 -20.71
C SER A 176 -22.04 -16.64 -19.86
N ASN A 177 -23.22 -16.90 -20.45
CA ASN A 177 -24.34 -17.56 -19.78
C ASN A 177 -24.10 -19.07 -19.53
N SER A 178 -22.94 -19.59 -19.91
CA SER A 178 -22.61 -21.02 -19.94
C SER A 178 -21.74 -21.39 -18.72
N THR A 179 -22.36 -21.54 -17.57
CA THR A 179 -21.66 -21.83 -16.30
C THR A 179 -21.14 -23.27 -16.17
N ARG A 180 -21.34 -24.14 -17.17
CA ARG A 180 -21.04 -25.58 -17.10
C ARG A 180 -20.29 -26.16 -18.31
N ASP A 181 -19.80 -25.33 -19.21
CA ASP A 181 -18.98 -25.82 -20.32
C ASP A 181 -17.56 -26.14 -19.83
N LYS A 182 -17.05 -27.32 -20.22
CA LYS A 182 -15.65 -27.75 -20.03
C LYS A 182 -14.66 -26.67 -20.50
N HIS A 183 -14.99 -25.92 -21.55
CA HIS A 183 -14.18 -24.81 -22.04
C HIS A 183 -14.05 -23.68 -21.01
N THR A 184 -15.16 -23.30 -20.35
CA THR A 184 -15.16 -22.25 -19.32
C THR A 184 -14.35 -22.68 -18.09
N GLU A 185 -14.48 -23.95 -17.69
CA GLU A 185 -13.68 -24.48 -16.57
C GLU A 185 -12.18 -24.52 -16.90
N LYS A 186 -11.83 -24.89 -18.13
CA LYS A 186 -10.45 -24.87 -18.63
C LYS A 186 -9.88 -23.45 -18.59
N LEU A 187 -10.60 -22.45 -19.12
CA LEU A 187 -10.17 -21.06 -19.09
C LEU A 187 -9.98 -20.53 -17.65
N LYS A 188 -10.86 -20.90 -16.71
CA LYS A 188 -10.68 -20.54 -15.29
C LYS A 188 -9.39 -21.11 -14.72
N LYS A 189 -9.08 -22.37 -15.02
CA LYS A 189 -7.82 -23.01 -14.59
C LYS A 189 -6.60 -22.33 -15.20
N GLU A 190 -6.66 -21.96 -16.48
CA GLU A 190 -5.60 -21.20 -17.16
C GLU A 190 -5.38 -19.83 -16.53
N ILE A 191 -6.44 -19.06 -16.27
CA ILE A 191 -6.35 -17.76 -15.57
C ILE A 191 -5.73 -17.92 -14.18
N CYS A 192 -6.17 -18.91 -13.40
CA CYS A 192 -5.62 -19.16 -12.07
C CYS A 192 -4.13 -19.52 -12.15
N PHE A 193 -3.73 -20.30 -13.15
CA PHE A 193 -2.33 -20.65 -13.38
C PHE A 193 -1.50 -19.42 -13.76
N ASP A 194 -1.95 -18.63 -14.72
CA ASP A 194 -1.28 -17.41 -15.15
C ASP A 194 -1.19 -16.36 -14.03
N LEU A 195 -2.23 -16.24 -13.21
CA LEU A 195 -2.24 -15.41 -12.00
C LEU A 195 -1.15 -15.86 -11.02
N ASN A 196 -1.05 -17.17 -10.74
CA ASN A 196 -0.03 -17.70 -9.84
C ASN A 196 1.39 -17.45 -10.38
N ILE A 197 1.61 -17.56 -11.69
CA ILE A 197 2.89 -17.20 -12.30
C ILE A 197 3.17 -15.71 -12.11
N MET A 198 2.19 -14.85 -12.42
CA MET A 198 2.36 -13.40 -12.27
C MET A 198 2.69 -13.01 -10.83
N LEU A 199 2.01 -13.61 -9.85
CA LEU A 199 2.25 -13.37 -8.42
C LEU A 199 3.66 -13.80 -7.99
N ARG A 200 4.15 -14.94 -8.49
CA ARG A 200 5.54 -15.38 -8.27
C ARG A 200 6.55 -14.46 -8.94
N ASP A 201 6.30 -14.02 -10.18
CA ASP A 201 7.16 -13.06 -10.87
C ASP A 201 7.23 -11.72 -10.09
N MET A 202 6.12 -11.26 -9.51
CA MET A 202 6.11 -10.07 -8.64
C MET A 202 6.97 -10.27 -7.39
N GLU A 203 6.89 -11.44 -6.78
CA GLU A 203 7.69 -11.80 -5.60
C GLU A 203 9.18 -11.95 -5.93
N GLU A 204 9.52 -12.78 -6.90
CA GLU A 204 10.89 -13.25 -7.17
C GLU A 204 11.68 -12.33 -8.10
N VAL A 205 11.01 -11.55 -8.97
CA VAL A 205 11.69 -10.72 -9.98
C VAL A 205 11.54 -9.24 -9.71
N TRP A 206 10.36 -8.79 -9.28
CA TRP A 206 10.15 -7.35 -9.06
C TRP A 206 10.65 -6.88 -7.70
N LEU A 207 10.16 -7.50 -6.63
CA LEU A 207 10.55 -7.13 -5.28
C LEU A 207 11.72 -7.95 -4.75
N ASP A 208 11.84 -9.21 -5.19
CA ASP A 208 12.88 -10.16 -4.83
C ASP A 208 13.15 -10.14 -3.32
N SER A 209 14.38 -9.83 -2.93
CA SER A 209 14.86 -9.86 -1.56
C SER A 209 14.21 -8.82 -0.65
N TRP A 210 13.71 -7.74 -1.24
CA TRP A 210 13.18 -6.58 -0.53
C TRP A 210 11.74 -6.78 -0.09
N MET A 211 11.07 -7.77 -0.69
CA MET A 211 9.72 -8.21 -0.35
C MET A 211 9.58 -8.48 1.14
N GLY A 212 10.44 -9.35 1.68
CA GLY A 212 10.43 -9.71 3.09
C GLY A 212 10.83 -8.57 4.03
N VAL A 213 11.74 -7.69 3.59
CA VAL A 213 12.20 -6.53 4.37
C VAL A 213 11.10 -5.48 4.51
N PHE A 214 10.40 -5.18 3.42
CA PHE A 214 9.49 -4.04 3.36
C PHE A 214 8.06 -4.39 3.67
N LEU A 215 7.51 -5.51 3.19
CA LEU A 215 6.08 -5.79 3.31
C LEU A 215 5.72 -6.82 4.38
N LEU A 216 6.67 -7.48 5.04
CA LEU A 216 6.34 -8.31 6.21
C LEU A 216 6.06 -7.46 7.45
N GLY A 217 5.01 -7.80 8.19
CA GLY A 217 4.64 -7.15 9.43
C GLY A 217 5.67 -7.39 10.53
N LYS A 218 5.60 -6.58 11.59
CA LYS A 218 6.45 -6.71 12.77
C LYS A 218 6.17 -8.05 13.46
N PRO A 219 7.20 -8.87 13.74
CA PRO A 219 7.06 -10.10 14.51
C PRO A 219 6.54 -9.81 15.92
N LEU A 220 5.56 -10.60 16.38
CA LEU A 220 4.95 -10.46 17.71
C LEU A 220 5.66 -11.30 18.78
N ASP A 221 6.46 -12.29 18.38
CA ASP A 221 7.19 -13.16 19.31
C ASP A 221 8.41 -12.43 19.91
N ARG A 222 8.28 -12.05 21.17
CA ARG A 222 9.34 -11.38 21.95
C ARG A 222 10.57 -12.25 22.17
N ARG A 223 10.43 -13.57 22.30
CA ARG A 223 11.57 -14.47 22.53
C ARG A 223 12.43 -14.56 21.27
N LEU A 224 11.78 -14.71 20.12
CA LEU A 224 12.46 -14.68 18.83
C LEU A 224 13.09 -13.31 18.57
N ALA A 225 12.44 -12.21 18.95
CA ALA A 225 13.03 -10.89 18.82
C ALA A 225 14.35 -10.72 19.59
N VAL A 226 14.46 -11.29 20.79
CA VAL A 226 15.73 -11.29 21.54
C VAL A 226 16.80 -12.12 20.81
N GLN A 227 16.42 -13.27 20.24
CA GLN A 227 17.35 -14.12 19.49
C GLN A 227 17.84 -13.45 18.20
N VAL A 228 16.93 -12.84 17.42
CA VAL A 228 17.30 -12.09 16.21
C VAL A 228 18.15 -10.88 16.56
N LYS A 229 17.88 -10.18 17.67
CA LYS A 229 18.74 -9.07 18.10
C LYS A 229 20.13 -9.54 18.51
N ALA A 230 20.23 -10.67 19.20
CA ALA A 230 21.51 -11.29 19.51
C ALA A 230 22.27 -11.73 18.25
N MET A 231 21.55 -12.27 17.25
CA MET A 231 22.10 -12.58 15.92
C MET A 231 22.62 -11.32 15.24
N GLU A 232 21.83 -10.26 15.17
CA GLU A 232 22.23 -8.98 14.59
C GLU A 232 23.51 -8.46 15.27
N ASN A 233 23.57 -8.47 16.60
CA ASN A 233 24.77 -8.04 17.34
C ASN A 233 25.99 -8.92 17.06
N PHE A 234 25.82 -10.23 16.87
CA PHE A 234 26.90 -11.14 16.51
C PHE A 234 27.37 -10.93 15.06
N LEU A 235 26.42 -10.75 14.15
CA LEU A 235 26.62 -10.57 12.72
C LEU A 235 27.03 -9.15 12.35
N SER A 236 26.85 -8.17 13.24
CA SER A 236 27.26 -6.77 13.01
C SER A 236 28.75 -6.52 13.20
N LYS A 237 29.49 -7.45 13.83
CA LYS A 237 30.95 -7.32 14.03
C LYS A 237 31.76 -7.28 12.72
N PRO A 238 31.46 -8.07 11.68
CA PRO A 238 32.03 -7.87 10.34
C PRO A 238 31.46 -6.64 9.61
N LEU A 239 30.30 -6.13 10.05
CA LEU A 239 29.53 -5.07 9.39
C LEU A 239 29.88 -3.66 9.93
N HIS A 240 31.10 -3.45 10.44
CA HIS A 240 31.57 -2.14 10.90
C HIS A 240 31.49 -1.02 9.82
N THR A 241 31.21 -1.39 8.57
CA THR A 241 30.92 -0.49 7.44
C THR A 241 29.49 0.07 7.42
N LEU A 242 28.54 -0.49 8.20
CA LEU A 242 27.14 0.00 8.27
C LEU A 242 27.04 1.26 9.12
N ASN A 243 27.52 2.39 8.61
CA ASN A 243 27.54 3.65 9.34
C ASN A 243 26.15 4.33 9.48
N SER A 244 25.07 3.74 8.97
CA SER A 244 23.73 4.31 9.04
C SER A 244 22.76 3.46 9.86
N LYS A 245 22.00 4.11 10.75
CA LYS A 245 20.91 3.48 11.52
C LYS A 245 19.89 2.77 10.60
N GLY A 246 19.69 3.31 9.41
CA GLY A 246 18.79 2.75 8.40
C GLY A 246 19.26 1.42 7.82
N LEU A 247 20.56 1.28 7.51
CA LEU A 247 21.10 0.01 7.02
C LEU A 247 21.07 -1.09 8.08
N HIS A 248 21.32 -0.74 9.36
CA HIS A 248 21.14 -1.66 10.48
C HIS A 248 19.70 -2.18 10.56
N GLU A 249 18.72 -1.30 10.41
CA GLU A 249 17.31 -1.68 10.44
C GLU A 249 16.92 -2.52 9.21
N ILE A 250 17.42 -2.20 8.01
CA ILE A 250 17.24 -3.05 6.81
C ILE A 250 17.80 -4.45 7.07
N PHE A 251 19.01 -4.55 7.62
CA PHE A 251 19.63 -5.83 7.94
C PHE A 251 18.84 -6.60 9.01
N HIS A 252 18.36 -5.92 10.04
CA HIS A 252 17.50 -6.52 11.06
C HIS A 252 16.21 -7.09 10.45
N GLN A 253 15.54 -6.36 9.56
CA GLN A 253 14.35 -6.85 8.86
C GLN A 253 14.68 -7.99 7.89
N LEU A 254 15.84 -7.96 7.24
CA LEU A 254 16.31 -9.04 6.36
C LEU A 254 16.47 -10.36 7.13
N LEU A 255 17.01 -10.32 8.36
CA LEU A 255 17.14 -11.51 9.20
C LEU A 255 15.77 -12.15 9.50
N TRP A 256 14.73 -11.35 9.70
CA TRP A 256 13.36 -11.81 9.88
C TRP A 256 12.72 -12.41 8.63
N ALA A 257 13.22 -12.06 7.45
CA ALA A 257 12.78 -12.57 6.17
C ALA A 257 13.63 -13.73 5.65
N ALA A 258 14.82 -13.96 6.23
CA ALA A 258 15.85 -14.83 5.66
C ALA A 258 15.40 -16.28 5.41
N ASP A 259 14.43 -16.78 6.17
CA ASP A 259 13.87 -18.13 6.03
C ASP A 259 12.89 -18.25 4.84
N SER A 260 12.27 -17.14 4.46
CA SER A 260 11.32 -17.06 3.34
C SER A 260 11.99 -16.67 2.03
N LEU A 261 13.28 -16.32 2.05
CA LEU A 261 14.05 -15.92 0.88
C LEU A 261 14.85 -17.08 0.30
N THR A 262 14.98 -17.10 -1.03
CA THR A 262 15.92 -18.00 -1.69
C THR A 262 17.36 -17.64 -1.36
N LYS A 263 18.29 -18.59 -1.50
CA LYS A 263 19.72 -18.31 -1.29
C LYS A 263 20.22 -17.19 -2.22
N GLU A 264 19.78 -17.20 -3.48
CA GLU A 264 20.16 -16.19 -4.48
C GLU A 264 19.67 -14.79 -4.07
N SER A 265 18.39 -14.68 -3.67
CA SER A 265 17.83 -13.43 -3.15
C SER A 265 18.62 -12.96 -1.92
N LEU A 266 18.83 -13.84 -0.94
CA LEU A 266 19.57 -13.46 0.27
C LEU A 266 21.00 -12.98 -0.04
N THR A 267 21.69 -13.61 -0.99
CA THR A 267 23.00 -13.15 -1.49
C THR A 267 22.91 -11.73 -2.04
N LYS A 268 21.97 -11.47 -2.97
CA LYS A 268 21.75 -10.14 -3.56
C LYS A 268 21.49 -9.07 -2.51
N ALA A 269 20.64 -9.39 -1.52
CA ALA A 269 20.30 -8.48 -0.42
C ALA A 269 21.54 -8.11 0.40
N ILE A 270 22.33 -9.11 0.80
CA ILE A 270 23.52 -8.91 1.61
C ILE A 270 24.58 -8.12 0.83
N SER A 271 24.81 -8.46 -0.43
CA SER A 271 25.73 -7.72 -1.30
C SER A 271 25.31 -6.26 -1.47
N ALA A 272 24.01 -6.00 -1.63
CA ALA A 272 23.48 -4.64 -1.71
C ALA A 272 23.67 -3.86 -0.39
N ILE A 273 23.47 -4.50 0.77
CA ILE A 273 23.69 -3.88 2.09
C ILE A 273 25.18 -3.59 2.33
N LEU A 274 26.07 -4.50 1.91
CA LEU A 274 27.52 -4.37 2.05
C LEU A 274 28.15 -3.42 1.03
N GLY A 275 27.45 -3.10 -0.06
CA GLY A 275 28.03 -2.41 -1.21
C GLY A 275 29.12 -3.22 -1.92
N SER A 276 29.05 -4.56 -1.84
CA SER A 276 30.06 -5.47 -2.37
C SER A 276 29.53 -6.28 -3.55
N SER A 277 30.43 -7.02 -4.22
CA SER A 277 30.04 -8.01 -5.23
C SER A 277 29.31 -9.20 -4.59
N GLU A 278 28.47 -9.90 -5.36
CA GLU A 278 27.82 -11.16 -4.97
C GLU A 278 28.82 -12.30 -4.73
N VAL A 279 30.03 -12.19 -5.29
CA VAL A 279 31.10 -13.20 -5.18
C VAL A 279 32.13 -12.83 -4.10
N ASP A 280 31.76 -11.96 -3.17
CA ASP A 280 32.64 -11.54 -2.09
C ASP A 280 32.67 -12.60 -0.96
N GLY A 281 33.87 -12.99 -0.52
CA GLY A 281 34.03 -13.92 0.59
C GLY A 281 33.41 -13.44 1.91
N ALA A 282 33.20 -12.13 2.08
CA ALA A 282 32.45 -11.58 3.21
C ALA A 282 30.95 -11.91 3.14
N VAL A 283 30.36 -11.91 1.94
CA VAL A 283 28.96 -12.30 1.69
C VAL A 283 28.78 -13.79 2.02
N ASP A 284 29.68 -14.64 1.51
CA ASP A 284 29.65 -16.08 1.78
C ASP A 284 29.78 -16.40 3.28
N GLN A 285 30.69 -15.71 3.98
CA GLN A 285 30.83 -15.85 5.43
C GLN A 285 29.56 -15.44 6.17
N LEU A 286 28.88 -14.37 5.74
CA LEU A 286 27.66 -13.92 6.38
C LEU A 286 26.50 -14.89 6.13
N LEU A 287 26.34 -15.36 4.89
CA LEU A 287 25.36 -16.37 4.50
C LEU A 287 25.55 -17.66 5.32
N TYR A 288 26.79 -18.13 5.43
CA TYR A 288 27.12 -19.31 6.22
C TYR A 288 26.72 -19.15 7.69
N ARG A 289 26.96 -17.97 8.27
CA ARG A 289 26.56 -17.68 9.66
C ARG A 289 25.04 -17.59 9.82
N ILE A 290 24.34 -17.03 8.85
CA ILE A 290 22.86 -16.98 8.85
C ILE A 290 22.31 -18.41 8.83
N ASP A 291 22.81 -19.28 7.94
CA ASP A 291 22.38 -20.68 7.85
C ASP A 291 22.69 -21.47 9.14
N GLN A 292 23.91 -21.35 9.68
CA GLN A 292 24.26 -21.99 10.97
C GLN A 292 23.32 -21.59 12.11
N MET A 293 22.81 -20.36 12.08
CA MET A 293 21.91 -19.86 13.10
C MET A 293 20.47 -20.29 12.87
N LYS A 294 20.02 -20.41 11.61
CA LYS A 294 18.71 -21.00 11.27
C LYS A 294 18.60 -22.42 11.82
N ASP A 295 19.66 -23.22 11.68
CA ASP A 295 19.69 -24.60 12.19
C ASP A 295 19.59 -24.70 13.72
N ARG A 296 19.93 -23.62 14.44
CA ARG A 296 19.85 -23.56 15.90
C ARG A 296 18.46 -23.15 16.40
N LEU A 297 17.59 -22.65 15.52
CA LEU A 297 16.23 -22.29 15.89
C LEU A 297 15.36 -23.55 15.90
N PRO A 298 14.51 -23.75 16.93
CA PRO A 298 13.53 -24.83 16.91
C PRO A 298 12.65 -24.72 15.65
N LYS A 299 12.23 -25.84 15.06
CA LYS A 299 11.35 -25.84 13.87
C LYS A 299 10.05 -25.04 14.09
N ALA A 300 9.50 -25.07 15.31
CA ALA A 300 8.33 -24.29 15.72
C ALA A 300 8.60 -22.77 15.87
N ALA A 301 9.86 -22.35 15.72
CA ALA A 301 10.36 -20.99 15.85
C ALA A 301 10.98 -20.49 14.53
N GLN A 302 10.73 -21.20 13.42
CA GLN A 302 11.13 -20.78 12.08
C GLN A 302 10.43 -19.48 11.69
N PHE A 303 11.19 -18.55 11.10
CA PHE A 303 10.76 -17.17 10.85
C PHE A 303 9.55 -17.07 9.90
N GLN A 304 9.33 -18.08 9.05
CA GLN A 304 8.17 -18.15 8.16
C GLN A 304 6.84 -18.34 8.90
N SER A 305 6.85 -18.96 10.09
CA SER A 305 5.65 -19.31 10.87
C SER A 305 5.30 -18.30 11.96
N VAL A 306 6.07 -17.22 12.08
CA VAL A 306 5.94 -16.25 13.17
C VAL A 306 4.70 -15.39 12.95
N ALA A 307 3.87 -15.26 13.99
CA ALA A 307 2.75 -14.33 13.99
C ALA A 307 3.26 -12.88 13.84
N ARG A 308 2.69 -12.15 12.89
CA ARG A 308 3.09 -10.78 12.55
C ARG A 308 1.93 -9.83 12.76
N GLY A 309 2.27 -8.60 13.14
CA GLY A 309 1.31 -7.51 13.21
C GLY A 309 0.77 -7.09 11.83
N PRO A 310 -0.36 -6.38 11.79
CA PRO A 310 -0.96 -5.89 10.55
C PRO A 310 -0.05 -4.99 9.72
N VAL A 311 -0.18 -5.10 8.40
CA VAL A 311 0.45 -4.20 7.44
C VAL A 311 -0.59 -3.40 6.69
N ILE A 312 -0.43 -2.07 6.70
CA ILE A 312 -1.25 -1.14 5.94
C ILE A 312 -0.49 -0.76 4.67
N LEU A 313 -1.00 -1.17 3.52
CA LEU A 313 -0.45 -0.80 2.21
C LEU A 313 -1.03 0.53 1.73
N VAL A 314 -0.16 1.44 1.33
CA VAL A 314 -0.50 2.69 0.66
C VAL A 314 0.03 2.64 -0.77
N LEU A 315 -0.87 2.40 -1.73
CA LEU A 315 -0.50 2.05 -3.11
C LEU A 315 -0.73 3.23 -4.05
N ASP A 316 0.23 3.51 -4.92
CA ASP A 316 0.08 4.48 -6.00
C ASP A 316 -1.03 4.08 -6.98
N GLU A 317 -1.68 5.07 -7.59
CA GLU A 317 -2.80 4.88 -8.52
C GLU A 317 -2.46 3.92 -9.68
N ILE A 318 -1.21 3.92 -10.14
CA ILE A 318 -0.76 3.09 -11.26
C ILE A 318 -0.69 1.61 -10.87
N VAL A 319 -0.24 1.31 -9.66
CA VAL A 319 0.01 -0.07 -9.22
C VAL A 319 -1.05 -0.62 -8.27
N GLN A 320 -2.01 0.21 -7.84
CA GLN A 320 -3.09 -0.21 -6.95
C GLN A 320 -3.96 -1.33 -7.55
N ALA A 321 -4.05 -1.43 -8.88
CA ALA A 321 -4.88 -2.46 -9.50
C ALA A 321 -4.34 -3.89 -9.25
N LEU A 322 -3.05 -4.02 -8.96
CA LEU A 322 -2.40 -5.31 -8.76
C LEU A 322 -2.81 -5.96 -7.43
N PRO A 323 -2.89 -7.29 -7.37
CA PRO A 323 -3.31 -8.04 -6.19
C PRO A 323 -2.14 -8.26 -5.19
N TRP A 324 -1.60 -7.16 -4.63
CA TRP A 324 -0.45 -7.19 -3.72
C TRP A 324 -0.61 -8.14 -2.53
N GLU A 325 -1.82 -8.22 -1.97
CA GLU A 325 -2.13 -9.08 -0.82
C GLU A 325 -2.11 -10.58 -1.16
N SER A 326 -2.20 -10.92 -2.45
CA SER A 326 -2.21 -12.30 -2.92
C SER A 326 -0.80 -12.84 -3.21
N ILE A 327 0.24 -12.04 -3.01
CA ILE A 327 1.63 -12.48 -3.17
C ILE A 327 1.90 -13.65 -2.19
N PRO A 328 2.53 -14.76 -2.63
CA PRO A 328 2.68 -15.96 -1.81
C PRO A 328 3.28 -15.71 -0.43
N MET A 329 4.34 -14.90 -0.31
CA MET A 329 4.95 -14.56 0.98
C MET A 329 4.01 -13.81 1.94
N LEU A 330 2.98 -13.14 1.43
CA LEU A 330 2.06 -12.30 2.20
C LEU A 330 0.73 -12.98 2.56
N LYS A 331 0.49 -14.19 2.06
CA LYS A 331 -0.81 -14.86 2.12
C LYS A 331 -1.39 -15.04 3.52
N GLU A 332 -0.52 -15.32 4.50
CA GLU A 332 -0.92 -15.57 5.90
C GLU A 332 -0.86 -14.29 6.76
N GLN A 333 -0.54 -13.15 6.17
CA GLN A 333 -0.34 -11.90 6.89
C GLN A 333 -1.62 -11.04 6.90
N PRO A 334 -2.00 -10.44 8.04
CA PRO A 334 -3.05 -9.43 8.07
C PRO A 334 -2.62 -8.19 7.28
N ILE A 335 -3.28 -7.95 6.15
CA ILE A 335 -3.00 -6.81 5.28
C ILE A 335 -4.29 -6.06 4.98
N CYS A 336 -4.22 -4.73 4.99
CA CYS A 336 -5.27 -3.86 4.46
C CYS A 336 -4.66 -2.74 3.62
N ARG A 337 -5.51 -1.99 2.92
CA ARG A 337 -5.09 -0.82 2.13
C ARG A 337 -5.59 0.47 2.76
N ALA A 338 -4.80 1.53 2.63
CA ALA A 338 -5.23 2.90 2.87
C ALA A 338 -4.91 3.79 1.66
N PRO A 339 -5.67 4.87 1.45
CA PRO A 339 -5.49 5.73 0.28
C PRO A 339 -4.21 6.56 0.33
N CYS A 340 -3.80 7.05 1.51
CA CYS A 340 -2.58 7.85 1.69
C CYS A 340 -2.16 7.89 3.16
N LEU A 341 -0.89 8.26 3.44
CA LEU A 341 -0.38 8.40 4.81
C LEU A 341 -1.12 9.48 5.61
N HIS A 342 -1.46 10.60 4.95
CA HIS A 342 -2.23 11.69 5.56
C HIS A 342 -3.59 11.22 6.09
N TYR A 343 -4.26 10.33 5.36
CA TYR A 343 -5.53 9.76 5.80
C TYR A 343 -5.35 8.90 7.06
N ILE A 344 -4.31 8.06 7.08
CA ILE A 344 -4.00 7.22 8.25
C ILE A 344 -3.65 8.10 9.45
N ALA A 345 -2.82 9.12 9.28
CA ALA A 345 -2.44 9.98 10.38
C ALA A 345 -3.62 10.83 10.91
N LEU A 346 -4.60 11.18 10.07
CA LEU A 346 -5.84 11.85 10.53
C LEU A 346 -6.78 10.94 11.31
N ARG A 347 -6.84 9.66 10.94
CA ARG A 347 -7.88 8.72 11.41
C ARG A 347 -7.35 7.62 12.32
N GLY A 348 -6.04 7.42 12.39
CA GLY A 348 -5.40 6.28 13.04
C GLY A 348 -5.65 6.22 14.54
N SER A 349 -5.74 7.38 15.19
CA SER A 349 -6.09 7.50 16.61
C SER A 349 -7.57 7.22 16.92
N GLN A 350 -8.42 7.11 15.88
CA GLN A 350 -9.85 6.86 16.05
C GLN A 350 -10.12 5.35 15.96
N HIS A 351 -10.12 4.69 17.12
CA HIS A 351 -10.50 3.28 17.21
C HIS A 351 -12.03 3.15 17.14
N TYR A 352 -12.51 2.58 16.04
CA TYR A 352 -13.92 2.27 15.87
C TYR A 352 -14.19 0.81 16.18
N THR A 353 -15.00 0.55 17.21
CA THR A 353 -15.64 -0.77 17.41
C THR A 353 -16.96 -0.81 16.67
N ILE A 354 -17.07 -1.68 15.67
CA ILE A 354 -18.30 -1.86 14.89
C ILE A 354 -19.26 -2.78 15.66
N ASN A 355 -20.45 -2.28 15.97
CA ASN A 355 -21.53 -3.13 16.49
C ASN A 355 -22.24 -3.83 15.33
N SER A 356 -21.96 -5.13 15.15
CA SER A 356 -22.56 -5.94 14.08
C SER A 356 -24.08 -5.99 14.13
N ALA A 357 -24.71 -5.83 15.30
CA ALA A 357 -26.18 -5.79 15.42
C ALA A 357 -26.81 -4.51 14.83
N LYS A 358 -26.00 -3.46 14.61
CA LYS A 358 -26.40 -2.19 13.97
C LYS A 358 -25.89 -2.06 12.53
N ALA A 359 -25.28 -3.12 11.99
CA ALA A 359 -24.75 -3.10 10.63
C ALA A 359 -25.89 -3.25 9.59
N TYR A 360 -25.73 -2.59 8.46
CA TYR A 360 -26.62 -2.70 7.31
C TYR A 360 -25.95 -3.54 6.22
N TYR A 361 -26.73 -4.38 5.54
CA TYR A 361 -26.27 -5.22 4.44
C TYR A 361 -27.11 -4.96 3.19
N LEU A 362 -26.45 -4.81 2.05
CA LEU A 362 -27.10 -4.70 0.74
C LEU A 362 -26.86 -5.99 -0.05
N ILE A 363 -27.90 -6.83 -0.16
CA ILE A 363 -27.80 -8.14 -0.84
C ILE A 363 -28.67 -8.14 -2.10
N ASN A 364 -28.06 -8.46 -3.24
CA ASN A 364 -28.74 -8.59 -4.54
C ASN A 364 -29.64 -7.38 -4.92
N PRO A 365 -29.11 -6.14 -4.91
CA PRO A 365 -29.92 -4.94 -5.13
C PRO A 365 -30.61 -4.93 -6.50
N SER A 366 -29.99 -5.53 -7.52
CA SER A 366 -30.53 -5.58 -8.88
C SER A 366 -31.56 -6.68 -9.10
N ARG A 367 -31.73 -7.61 -8.16
CA ARG A 367 -32.54 -8.84 -8.30
C ARG A 367 -32.17 -9.72 -9.50
N LYS A 368 -31.01 -9.48 -10.14
CA LYS A 368 -30.56 -10.22 -11.33
C LYS A 368 -29.89 -11.54 -10.98
N PHE A 369 -29.43 -11.70 -9.75
CA PHE A 369 -28.91 -12.98 -9.27
C PHE A 369 -30.07 -13.80 -8.73
N CYS A 370 -30.39 -14.92 -9.37
CA CYS A 370 -31.11 -15.98 -8.69
C CYS A 370 -30.18 -16.47 -7.57
N LEU A 371 -30.45 -16.04 -6.33
CA LEU A 371 -29.75 -16.52 -5.15
C LEU A 371 -29.83 -18.05 -5.20
N THR A 372 -28.73 -18.71 -5.56
CA THR A 372 -28.68 -20.17 -5.63
C THR A 372 -29.11 -20.71 -4.28
N ALA A 373 -29.80 -21.85 -4.27
CA ALA A 373 -30.28 -22.51 -3.06
C ALA A 373 -29.17 -22.70 -1.97
N GLY A 374 -27.89 -22.57 -2.35
CA GLY A 374 -26.74 -22.53 -1.44
C GLY A 374 -26.62 -21.28 -0.55
N ILE A 375 -26.99 -20.08 -1.00
CA ILE A 375 -26.93 -18.86 -0.15
C ILE A 375 -28.06 -18.86 0.89
N LYS A 376 -29.25 -19.39 0.54
CA LYS A 376 -30.31 -19.66 1.51
C LYS A 376 -29.90 -20.71 2.57
N LYS A 377 -28.93 -21.58 2.26
CA LYS A 377 -28.37 -22.57 3.20
C LYS A 377 -27.18 -22.03 4.03
N MET A 378 -26.68 -20.83 3.74
CA MET A 378 -25.68 -20.19 4.60
C MET A 378 -26.40 -19.64 5.84
N LEU A 379 -26.33 -20.41 6.93
CA LEU A 379 -26.88 -20.17 8.28
C LEU A 379 -26.77 -18.73 8.81
N TRP A 380 -25.83 -17.93 8.29
CA TRP A 380 -25.59 -16.54 8.71
C TRP A 380 -26.64 -15.54 8.24
N VAL A 381 -27.35 -15.81 7.15
CA VAL A 381 -28.32 -14.85 6.60
C VAL A 381 -29.61 -14.85 7.43
N GLU A 382 -30.13 -16.00 7.84
CA GLU A 382 -31.40 -16.06 8.60
C GLU A 382 -31.31 -15.42 10.00
N GLU A 383 -30.15 -15.48 10.65
CA GLU A 383 -29.96 -14.95 12.02
C GLU A 383 -29.77 -13.42 12.05
N TYR A 384 -29.18 -12.81 11.00
CA TYR A 384 -28.92 -11.37 10.91
C TYR A 384 -29.97 -10.60 10.08
N VAL A 385 -30.93 -11.29 9.47
CA VAL A 385 -31.96 -10.71 8.59
C VAL A 385 -33.03 -9.87 9.31
N LYS A 386 -32.96 -9.69 10.63
CA LYS A 386 -33.89 -8.80 11.35
C LYS A 386 -33.90 -7.36 10.80
N ASN A 387 -32.82 -6.89 10.17
CA ASN A 387 -32.70 -5.53 9.60
C ASN A 387 -32.28 -5.49 8.11
N GLY A 388 -32.24 -6.63 7.41
CA GLY A 388 -31.74 -6.72 6.03
C GLY A 388 -32.73 -6.20 4.99
N VAL A 389 -32.37 -5.14 4.25
CA VAL A 389 -33.20 -4.60 3.17
C VAL A 389 -32.93 -5.39 1.87
N PHE A 390 -33.82 -6.35 1.54
CA PHE A 390 -33.81 -7.08 0.25
C PHE A 390 -34.40 -6.25 -0.91
N ARG A 391 -34.06 -4.97 -0.97
CA ARG A 391 -34.45 -4.06 -2.04
C ARG A 391 -33.35 -3.01 -2.24
N PRO A 392 -33.28 -2.37 -3.41
CA PRO A 392 -32.50 -1.15 -3.55
C PRO A 392 -32.85 -0.17 -2.44
N PHE A 393 -31.84 0.51 -1.90
CA PHE A 393 -32.06 1.66 -1.05
C PHE A 393 -32.81 2.73 -1.85
N THR A 394 -33.81 3.33 -1.19
CA THR A 394 -34.44 4.58 -1.61
C THR A 394 -33.41 5.71 -1.67
N LYS A 395 -33.76 6.82 -2.31
CA LYS A 395 -32.87 7.98 -2.38
C LYS A 395 -32.60 8.53 -0.98
N GLU A 396 -33.62 8.53 -0.14
CA GLU A 396 -33.61 8.99 1.23
C GLU A 396 -32.70 8.11 2.12
N GLU A 397 -32.82 6.78 2.02
CA GLU A 397 -31.92 5.86 2.74
C GLU A 397 -30.47 5.99 2.27
N LYS A 398 -30.24 6.23 0.97
CA LYS A 398 -28.90 6.50 0.46
C LYS A 398 -28.34 7.79 1.03
N GLU A 399 -29.14 8.85 1.10
CA GLU A 399 -28.73 10.14 1.68
C GLU A 399 -28.47 10.02 3.18
N GLU A 400 -29.26 9.25 3.93
CA GLU A 400 -29.05 8.97 5.34
C GLU A 400 -27.77 8.16 5.58
N ILE A 401 -27.54 7.10 4.80
CA ILE A 401 -26.29 6.33 4.82
C ILE A 401 -25.10 7.21 4.44
N TYR A 402 -25.24 8.07 3.42
CA TYR A 402 -24.19 8.99 3.02
C TYR A 402 -23.88 10.01 4.13
N CYS A 403 -24.90 10.51 4.82
CA CYS A 403 -24.73 11.38 5.98
C CYS A 403 -24.06 10.67 7.15
N LEU A 404 -24.36 9.39 7.38
CA LEU A 404 -23.69 8.56 8.39
C LEU A 404 -22.22 8.29 8.01
N LEU A 405 -21.94 7.95 6.75
CA LEU A 405 -20.59 7.74 6.24
C LEU A 405 -19.73 9.01 6.25
N LEU A 406 -20.35 10.19 6.15
CA LEU A 406 -19.68 11.49 6.27
C LEU A 406 -19.52 11.96 7.73
N ARG A 407 -20.22 11.32 8.68
CA ARG A 407 -20.09 11.58 10.12
C ARG A 407 -19.05 10.67 10.78
N CYS A 408 -18.83 9.48 10.25
CA CYS A 408 -17.69 8.63 10.56
C CYS A 408 -16.41 9.15 9.90
#